data_AF-A0A256V2J2-F1
#
_entry.id   AF-A0A256V2J2-F1
#
_cell.length_a   1.000
_cell.length_b   1.000
_cell.length_c   1.000
_cell.angle_alpha   90.00
_cell.angle_beta   90.00
_cell.angle_gamma   90.00
#
_symmetry.space_group_name_H-M   'P 1'
#
loop_
_entity.id
_entity.type
_entity.pdbx_description
1 polymer ?
#
loop_
_entity_poly.entity_id
_entity_poly.type
_entity_poly.pdbx_seq_one_letter_code
_entity_poly.pdbx_strand_id
1 'polypeptide(L)'
;MEDNKYQYDENGFREDLKDDPDVLHQPDADRTQRDLVILDYDETMAFLNGEKEVKTIYDFSDDVLEKIKEKYPTLNDTPINKVIMEKYQQILSARYNESQANNKTIHVDDSEENDE
;
A
#
# COMPACT_ATOMS: atom_id res chain seq x y z
N MET A 1 3.41 -19.99 29.80
CA MET A 1 3.59 -18.86 28.86
C MET A 1 5.02 -19.02 28.37
N GLU A 2 5.22 -19.46 27.14
CA GLU A 2 6.57 -19.55 26.58
C GLU A 2 7.04 -18.12 26.31
N ASP A 3 8.11 -17.73 27.01
CA ASP A 3 8.82 -16.49 26.74
C ASP A 3 9.26 -16.53 25.27
N ASN A 4 8.80 -15.57 24.46
CA ASN A 4 9.25 -15.40 23.08
C ASN A 4 10.77 -15.19 23.11
N LYS A 5 11.53 -16.26 22.88
CA LYS A 5 13.00 -16.31 22.94
C LYS A 5 13.67 -15.62 21.74
N TYR A 6 12.88 -15.11 20.80
CA TYR A 6 13.35 -14.48 19.59
C TYR A 6 13.44 -12.98 19.77
N GLN A 7 14.57 -12.41 19.37
CA GLN A 7 14.76 -10.97 19.30
C GLN A 7 14.32 -10.50 17.92
N TYR A 8 13.51 -9.45 17.92
CA TYR A 8 13.00 -8.81 16.71
C TYR A 8 13.56 -7.40 16.65
N ASP A 9 13.85 -6.93 15.45
CA ASP A 9 14.31 -5.58 15.20
C ASP A 9 13.17 -4.55 15.22
N GLU A 10 13.50 -3.28 14.98
CA GLU A 10 12.55 -2.17 14.93
C GLU A 10 11.50 -2.30 13.82
N ASN A 11 11.76 -3.14 12.82
CA ASN A 11 10.86 -3.45 11.71
C ASN A 11 10.07 -4.76 11.92
N GLY A 12 10.27 -5.43 13.07
CA GLY A 12 9.61 -6.69 13.39
C GLY A 12 10.22 -7.92 12.71
N PHE A 13 11.44 -7.81 12.16
CA PHE A 13 12.18 -8.92 11.59
C PHE A 13 13.02 -9.63 12.66
N ARG A 14 13.16 -10.96 12.56
CA ARG A 14 13.94 -11.76 13.51
C ARG A 14 15.44 -11.54 13.33
N GLU A 15 16.10 -11.05 14.37
CA GLU A 15 17.54 -10.73 14.36
C GLU A 15 18.39 -11.93 13.95
N ASP A 16 18.04 -13.14 14.38
CA ASP A 16 18.80 -14.35 14.10
C ASP A 16 18.75 -14.82 12.64
N LEU A 17 17.79 -14.31 11.86
CA LEU A 17 17.57 -14.68 10.47
C LEU A 17 18.15 -13.66 9.48
N LYS A 18 18.76 -12.56 9.95
CA LYS A 18 19.23 -11.44 9.09
C LYS A 18 20.42 -11.77 8.21
N ASP A 19 21.27 -12.67 8.69
CA ASP A 19 22.51 -13.07 8.04
C ASP A 19 22.49 -14.56 7.65
N ASP A 20 21.32 -15.20 7.71
CA ASP A 20 21.19 -16.63 7.43
C ASP A 20 21.16 -16.86 5.90
N PRO A 21 22.16 -17.57 5.34
CA PRO A 21 22.25 -17.79 3.89
C PRO A 21 21.13 -18.69 3.34
N ASP A 22 20.45 -19.46 4.20
CA ASP A 22 19.28 -20.27 3.82
C ASP A 22 17.97 -19.47 3.88
N VAL A 23 18.02 -18.22 4.39
CA VAL A 23 16.90 -17.29 4.36
C VAL A 23 16.96 -16.48 3.08
N LEU A 24 15.98 -16.70 2.21
CA LEU A 24 15.78 -15.88 1.03
C LEU A 24 15.32 -14.49 1.48
N HIS A 25 16.28 -13.59 1.70
CA HIS A 25 16.03 -12.16 1.85
C HIS A 25 15.53 -11.65 0.50
N GLN A 26 14.22 -11.77 0.27
CA GLN A 26 13.61 -11.00 -0.78
C GLN A 26 13.93 -9.54 -0.45
N PRO A 27 14.58 -8.78 -1.36
CA PRO A 27 14.80 -7.35 -1.11
C PRO A 27 13.45 -6.79 -0.71
N ASP A 28 13.36 -6.30 0.53
CA ASP A 28 12.11 -5.92 1.21
C ASP A 28 11.18 -5.33 0.17
N ALA A 29 10.19 -6.11 -0.29
CA ALA A 29 9.55 -5.94 -1.58
C ALA A 29 9.39 -4.45 -1.88
N ASP A 30 10.33 -3.91 -2.68
CA ASP A 30 10.74 -2.50 -2.63
C ASP A 30 9.50 -1.66 -2.44
N ARG A 31 9.24 -1.25 -1.18
CA ARG A 31 8.00 -0.58 -0.80
C ARG A 31 8.11 0.74 -1.53
N THR A 32 7.61 0.77 -2.77
CA THR A 32 7.84 1.87 -3.69
C THR A 32 7.49 3.11 -2.92
N GLN A 33 8.50 3.89 -2.53
CA GLN A 33 8.28 5.09 -1.74
C GLN A 33 7.51 6.01 -2.67
N ARG A 34 6.20 6.06 -2.46
CA ARG A 34 5.29 6.87 -3.27
C ARG A 34 5.21 8.23 -2.60
N ASP A 35 5.48 9.27 -3.36
CA ASP A 35 5.14 10.63 -2.96
C ASP A 35 3.61 10.76 -2.96
N LEU A 36 3.02 10.64 -1.78
CA LEU A 36 1.57 10.69 -1.60
C LEU A 36 1.07 12.13 -1.56
N VAL A 37 -0.05 12.37 -2.23
CA VAL A 37 -0.82 13.62 -2.18
C VAL A 37 -1.99 13.40 -1.25
N ILE A 38 -1.93 14.04 -0.07
CA ILE A 38 -3.04 14.05 0.87
C ILE A 38 -4.12 14.99 0.34
N LEU A 39 -5.32 14.46 0.11
CA LEU A 39 -6.44 15.23 -0.39
C LEU A 39 -6.96 16.17 0.70
N ASP A 40 -7.22 17.43 0.31
CA ASP A 40 -7.93 18.37 1.19
C ASP A 40 -9.42 18.03 1.30
N TYR A 41 -10.18 18.85 2.03
CA TYR A 41 -11.60 18.61 2.27
C TYR A 41 -12.44 18.61 0.98
N ASP A 42 -12.26 19.59 0.11
CA ASP A 42 -13.06 19.74 -1.11
C ASP A 42 -12.68 18.65 -2.11
N GLU A 43 -11.38 18.35 -2.21
CA GLU A 43 -10.87 17.26 -3.04
C GLU A 43 -11.33 15.89 -2.56
N THR A 44 -11.37 15.66 -1.25
CA THR A 44 -11.88 14.43 -0.66
C THR A 44 -13.36 14.27 -0.98
N MET A 45 -14.17 15.32 -0.80
CA MET A 45 -15.60 15.28 -1.13
C MET A 45 -15.85 15.03 -2.62
N ALA A 46 -15.13 15.70 -3.51
CA ALA A 46 -15.23 15.47 -4.95
C ALA A 46 -14.86 14.01 -5.31
N PHE A 47 -13.84 13.46 -4.66
CA PHE A 47 -13.43 12.07 -4.86
C PHE A 47 -14.47 11.05 -4.36
N LEU A 48 -15.04 11.29 -3.17
CA LEU A 48 -16.10 10.46 -2.60
C LEU A 48 -17.36 10.49 -3.46
N ASN A 49 -17.70 11.65 -4.04
CA ASN A 49 -18.81 11.81 -5.00
C ASN A 49 -18.53 11.19 -6.38
N GLY A 50 -17.28 10.78 -6.66
CA GLY A 50 -16.89 10.24 -7.95
C GLY A 50 -16.69 11.29 -9.05
N GLU A 51 -16.56 12.55 -8.67
CA GLU A 51 -16.25 13.67 -9.58
C GLU A 51 -14.75 13.72 -9.92
N LYS A 52 -13.91 13.07 -9.11
CA LYS A 52 -12.46 13.00 -9.28
C LYS A 52 -12.02 11.57 -9.60
N GLU A 53 -11.13 11.43 -10.58
CA GLU A 53 -10.57 10.13 -10.99
C GLU A 53 -9.65 9.51 -9.92
N VAL A 54 -9.54 8.19 -9.92
CA VAL A 54 -8.64 7.44 -9.04
C VAL A 54 -7.20 7.60 -9.49
N LYS A 55 -6.33 8.05 -8.58
CA LYS A 55 -4.88 8.09 -8.79
C LYS A 55 -4.14 7.33 -7.69
N THR A 56 -3.07 6.64 -8.07
CA THR A 56 -2.24 5.81 -7.17
C THR A 56 -1.54 6.65 -6.10
N ILE A 57 -1.32 7.94 -6.34
CA ILE A 57 -0.67 8.87 -5.41
C ILE A 57 -1.62 9.49 -4.38
N TYR A 58 -2.94 9.35 -4.50
CA TYR A 58 -3.85 9.98 -3.55
C TYR A 58 -3.91 9.24 -2.23
N ASP A 59 -4.04 9.98 -1.13
CA ASP A 59 -4.38 9.44 0.17
C ASP A 59 -5.32 10.39 0.94
N PHE A 60 -5.93 9.89 2.01
CA PHE A 60 -6.85 10.65 2.83
C PHE A 60 -6.22 11.11 4.14
N SER A 61 -6.59 12.31 4.58
CA SER A 61 -6.31 12.77 5.94
C SER A 61 -7.40 12.29 6.89
N ASP A 62 -7.00 11.68 8.02
CA ASP A 62 -7.94 11.25 9.06
C ASP A 62 -8.79 12.41 9.59
N ASP A 63 -8.19 13.58 9.83
CA ASP A 63 -8.89 14.79 10.28
C ASP A 63 -9.96 15.26 9.29
N VAL A 64 -9.68 15.14 7.99
CA VAL A 64 -10.63 15.50 6.93
C VAL A 64 -11.77 14.48 6.87
N LEU A 65 -11.45 13.19 6.94
CA LEU A 65 -12.45 12.12 6.95
C LEU A 65 -13.37 12.21 8.17
N GLU A 66 -12.84 12.53 9.35
CA GLU A 66 -13.64 12.72 10.57
C GLU A 66 -14.65 13.85 10.40
N LYS A 67 -14.21 15.02 9.93
CA LYS A 67 -15.10 16.16 9.64
C LYS A 67 -16.19 15.80 8.62
N ILE A 68 -15.84 15.05 7.58
CA ILE A 68 -16.81 14.60 6.57
C ILE A 68 -17.82 13.62 7.19
N LYS A 69 -17.37 12.66 8.02
CA LYS A 69 -18.24 11.69 8.70
C LYS A 69 -19.25 12.37 9.62
N GLU A 70 -18.82 13.40 10.36
CA GLU A 70 -19.69 14.17 11.25
C GLU A 70 -20.75 14.96 10.46
N LYS A 71 -20.36 15.58 9.35
CA LYS A 71 -21.25 16.45 8.57
C LYS A 71 -22.16 15.69 7.60
N TYR A 72 -21.69 14.56 7.08
CA TYR A 72 -22.37 13.72 6.10
C TYR A 72 -22.31 12.26 6.55
N PRO A 73 -23.19 11.82 7.46
CA PRO A 73 -23.24 10.42 7.89
C PRO A 73 -23.61 9.47 6.74
N THR A 74 -24.28 9.99 5.71
CA THR A 74 -24.62 9.30 4.47
C THR A 74 -24.28 10.15 3.26
N LEU A 75 -23.91 9.49 2.15
CA LEU A 75 -23.68 10.09 0.84
C LEU A 75 -24.35 9.22 -0.20
N ASN A 76 -25.27 9.80 -1.01
CA ASN A 76 -26.07 9.07 -2.00
C ASN A 76 -26.72 7.78 -1.42
N ASP A 77 -27.46 7.94 -0.31
CA ASP A 77 -28.13 6.86 0.44
C ASP A 77 -27.22 5.74 0.97
N THR A 78 -25.90 5.93 0.87
CA THR A 78 -24.89 4.96 1.33
C THR A 78 -24.21 5.50 2.59
N PRO A 79 -23.98 4.68 3.63
CA PRO A 79 -23.22 5.10 4.79
C PRO A 79 -21.84 5.61 4.39
N ILE A 80 -21.46 6.81 4.86
CA ILE A 80 -20.21 7.47 4.43
C ILE A 80 -18.97 6.61 4.68
N ASN A 81 -18.94 5.85 5.78
CA ASN A 81 -17.85 4.93 6.10
C ASN A 81 -17.68 3.86 5.01
N LYS A 82 -18.78 3.38 4.42
CA LYS A 82 -18.75 2.42 3.32
C LYS A 82 -18.21 3.07 2.05
N VAL A 83 -18.65 4.29 1.73
CA VAL A 83 -18.14 5.04 0.57
C VAL A 83 -16.64 5.29 0.69
N ILE A 84 -16.17 5.77 1.85
CA ILE A 84 -14.75 6.00 2.13
C ILE A 84 -13.95 4.71 1.94
N MET A 85 -14.42 3.60 2.51
CA MET A 85 -13.76 2.30 2.40
C MET A 85 -13.66 1.83 0.94
N GLU A 86 -14.75 1.90 0.18
CA GLU A 86 -14.77 1.51 -1.24
C GLU A 86 -13.79 2.36 -2.07
N LYS A 87 -13.77 3.67 -1.84
CA LYS A 87 -12.88 4.61 -2.52
C LYS A 87 -11.41 4.39 -2.17
N TYR A 88 -11.11 4.10 -0.91
CA TYR A 88 -9.76 3.73 -0.47
C TYR A 88 -9.31 2.41 -1.10
N GLN A 89 -10.19 1.40 -1.17
CA GLN A 89 -9.89 0.13 -1.84
C GLN A 89 -9.61 0.30 -3.34
N GLN A 90 -10.28 1.24 -4.02
CA GLN A 90 -9.97 1.57 -5.41
C GLN A 90 -8.53 2.12 -5.56
N ILE A 91 -8.09 3.01 -4.66
CA ILE A 91 -6.71 3.53 -4.65
C ILE A 91 -5.71 2.38 -4.44
N LEU A 92 -5.94 1.53 -3.43
CA LEU A 92 -5.05 0.40 -3.13
C LEU A 92 -4.97 -0.60 -4.29
N SER A 93 -6.10 -0.89 -4.94
CA SER A 93 -6.14 -1.79 -6.10
C SER A 93 -5.38 -1.21 -7.28
N ALA A 94 -5.51 0.10 -7.52
CA ALA A 94 -4.73 0.78 -8.56
C ALA A 94 -3.22 0.74 -8.25
N ARG A 95 -2.83 0.98 -6.99
CA ARG A 95 -1.43 0.88 -6.54
C ARG A 95 -0.88 -0.54 -6.75
N TYR A 96 -1.66 -1.56 -6.39
CA TYR A 96 -1.26 -2.95 -6.59
C TYR A 96 -1.06 -3.29 -8.08
N ASN A 97 -2.01 -2.91 -8.94
CA ASN A 97 -1.93 -3.18 -10.37
C ASN A 97 -0.73 -2.48 -11.02
N GLU A 98 -0.45 -1.24 -10.64
CA GLU A 98 0.74 -0.48 -11.07
C GLU A 98 2.03 -1.17 -10.64
N SER A 99 2.12 -1.59 -9.37
CA SER A 99 3.28 -2.33 -8.86
C SER A 99 3.50 -3.66 -9.59
N GLN A 100 2.43 -4.40 -9.91
CA GLN A 100 2.54 -5.64 -10.69
C GLN A 100 2.97 -5.38 -12.14
N ALA A 101 2.43 -4.34 -12.78
CA ALA A 101 2.82 -3.97 -14.15
C ALA A 101 4.28 -3.54 -14.24
N ASN A 102 4.80 -2.90 -13.19
CA ASN A 102 6.19 -2.45 -13.10
C ASN A 102 7.14 -3.54 -12.58
N ASN A 103 6.62 -4.64 -12.04
CA ASN A 103 7.42 -5.76 -11.59
C ASN A 103 7.98 -6.51 -12.80
N LYS A 104 9.19 -6.14 -13.22
CA LYS A 104 9.92 -6.89 -14.24
C LYS A 104 10.55 -8.10 -13.58
N THR A 105 10.11 -9.30 -13.97
CA THR A 105 10.86 -10.52 -13.72
C THR A 105 12.20 -10.38 -14.43
N ILE A 106 13.29 -10.23 -13.67
CA ILE A 106 14.63 -10.40 -14.23
C ILE A 106 14.75 -11.90 -14.48
N HIS A 107 14.50 -12.31 -15.72
CA HIS A 107 14.98 -13.60 -16.17
C HIS A 107 16.50 -13.47 -16.20
N VAL A 108 17.19 -14.24 -15.35
CA VAL A 108 18.60 -14.55 -15.60
C VAL A 108 18.59 -15.19 -16.98
N ASP A 109 19.09 -14.47 -17.98
CA ASP A 109 19.45 -15.10 -19.23
C ASP A 109 20.35 -16.28 -18.85
N ASP A 110 19.94 -17.50 -19.18
CA ASP A 110 20.76 -18.72 -19.14
C ASP A 110 21.88 -18.60 -20.19
N SER A 111 22.70 -17.55 -20.07
CA SER A 111 23.97 -17.39 -20.75
C SER A 111 25.07 -17.90 -19.84
N GLU A 112 24.93 -19.12 -19.34
CA GLU A 112 26.13 -19.94 -19.11
C GLU A 112 26.58 -20.44 -20.49
N GLU A 113 27.42 -19.58 -21.06
CA GLU A 113 28.49 -19.87 -21.99
C GLU A 113 28.93 -21.34 -21.87
N ASN A 114 28.72 -22.10 -22.94
CA ASN A 114 29.38 -23.39 -23.12
C ASN A 114 30.88 -23.10 -23.20
N ASP A 115 31.61 -23.31 -22.12
CA ASP A 115 33.06 -23.49 -22.19
C ASP A 115 33.36 -24.97 -22.45
N GLU A 116 34.12 -25.18 -23.53
CA GLU A 116 34.59 -26.45 -24.12
C GLU A 116 35.33 -27.40 -23.15
#